data_AF-W9VWS8-F1
#
_entry.id   AF-W9VWS8-F1
#
_cell.length_a   1.000
_cell.length_b   1.000
_cell.length_c   1.000
_cell.angle_alpha   90.00
_cell.angle_beta   90.00
_cell.angle_gamma   90.00
#
_symmetry.space_group_name_H-M   'P 1'
#
loop_
_entity.id
_entity.type
_entity.pdbx_description
1 polymer ?
#
loop_
_entity_poly.entity_id
_entity_poly.type
_entity_poly.pdbx_seq_one_letter_code
_entity_poly.pdbx_strand_id
1 'polypeptide(L)' 'MREIERRTLLVVIEALARHAKIDTGRHEAAGAIIERLTDEIGAHVDSGTIARHLKKIPDALEARTK' A
#
# COMPACT_ATOMS: atom_id res chain seq x y z
N MET A 1 -13.57 -5.46 9.47
CA MET A 1 -12.99 -4.12 9.25
C MET A 1 -13.98 -3.29 8.47
N ARG A 2 -14.37 -2.11 8.96
CA ARG A 2 -15.31 -1.24 8.23
C ARG A 2 -14.61 -0.73 6.96
N GLU A 3 -15.30 -0.66 5.83
CA GLU A 3 -14.72 -0.26 4.53
C GLU A 3 -13.92 1.05 4.58
N ILE A 4 -14.39 1.97 5.42
CA ILE A 4 -13.74 3.25 5.72
C ILE A 4 -12.33 3.06 6.30
N GLU A 5 -12.17 2.19 7.30
CA GLU A 5 -10.86 1.92 7.92
C GLU A 5 -9.87 1.38 6.90
N ARG A 6 -10.32 0.49 6.01
CA ARG A 6 -9.47 -0.05 4.93
C ARG A 6 -9.01 1.04 3.97
N ARG A 7 -9.91 1.92 3.54
CA ARG A 7 -9.56 3.07 2.69
C ARG A 7 -8.62 4.02 3.41
N THR A 8 -8.80 4.24 4.72
CA THR A 8 -7.87 5.02 5.55
C THR A 8 -6.47 4.47 5.50
N LEU A 9 -6.31 3.18 5.75
CA LEU A 9 -4.99 2.57 5.72
C LEU A 9 -4.35 2.65 4.34
N LEU A 10 -5.10 2.45 3.26
CA LEU A 10 -4.56 2.55 1.90
C LEU A 10 -4.04 3.96 1.57
N VAL A 11 -4.73 5.01 2.02
CA VAL A 11 -4.25 6.39 1.84
C VAL A 11 -3.04 6.71 2.71
N VAL A 12 -2.99 6.19 3.94
CA VAL A 12 -1.81 6.32 4.80
C VAL A 12 -0.61 5.62 4.16
N ILE A 13 -0.80 4.41 3.63
CA ILE A 13 0.24 3.67 2.91
C ILE A 13 0.74 4.47 1.70
N GLU A 14 -0.16 5.04 0.89
CA GLU A 14 0.21 5.87 -0.25
C GLU A 14 1.04 7.10 0.16
N ALA A 15 0.65 7.79 1.23
CA ALA A 15 1.38 8.95 1.73
C ALA A 15 2.81 8.58 2.18
N LEU A 16 2.96 7.46 2.90
CA LEU A 16 4.26 6.96 3.36
C LEU A 16 5.10 6.47 2.18
N ALA A 17 4.51 5.77 1.22
CA ALA A 17 5.21 5.30 0.03
C ALA A 17 5.77 6.46 -0.80
N ARG A 18 4.98 7.54 -0.99
CA ARG A 18 5.46 8.77 -1.64
C ARG A 18 6.63 9.40 -0.89
N HIS A 19 6.54 9.48 0.44
CA HIS A 19 7.62 10.01 1.26
C HIS A 19 8.91 9.18 1.12
N ALA A 20 8.77 7.85 1.05
CA ALA A 20 9.86 6.91 0.81
C ALA A 20 10.29 6.79 -0.67
N LYS A 21 9.68 7.55 -1.59
CA LYS A 21 9.90 7.50 -3.05
C LYS A 21 9.64 6.11 -3.66
N ILE A 22 8.68 5.38 -3.12
CA ILE A 22 8.18 4.11 -3.66
C ILE A 22 7.00 4.41 -4.59
N ASP A 23 7.13 4.03 -5.86
CA ASP A 23 6.06 4.16 -6.85
C ASP A 23 5.04 3.02 -6.72
N THR A 24 3.94 3.29 -6.00
CA THR A 24 2.85 2.34 -5.77
C THR A 24 2.05 2.00 -7.03
N GLY A 25 2.15 2.80 -8.11
CA GLY A 25 1.56 2.49 -9.40
C GLY A 25 2.24 1.31 -10.10
N ARG A 26 3.50 1.05 -9.74
CA ARG A 26 4.24 -0.16 -10.13
C ARG A 26 4.03 -1.27 -9.10
N HIS A 27 2.79 -1.73 -9.00
CA HIS A 27 2.31 -2.60 -7.91
C HIS A 27 3.24 -3.79 -7.56
N GLU A 28 3.79 -4.49 -8.55
CA GLU A 28 4.68 -5.64 -8.32
C GLU A 28 6.04 -5.22 -7.76
N ALA A 29 6.65 -4.19 -8.35
CA ALA A 29 7.93 -3.67 -7.89
C ALA A 29 7.82 -3.03 -6.49
N ALA A 30 6.77 -2.25 -6.25
CA ALA A 30 6.48 -1.72 -4.92
C ALA A 30 6.17 -2.83 -3.92
N GLY A 31 5.46 -3.89 -4.34
CA GLY A 31 5.20 -5.07 -3.54
C GLY A 31 6.48 -5.74 -3.04
N ALA A 32 7.47 -5.94 -3.93
CA ALA A 32 8.75 -6.54 -3.56
C ALA A 32 9.57 -5.65 -2.61
N ILE A 33 9.54 -4.33 -2.79
CA ILE A 33 10.22 -3.39 -1.87
C ILE A 33 9.59 -3.46 -0.49
N ILE A 34 8.25 -3.40 -0.43
CA ILE A 34 7.51 -3.40 0.84
C ILE A 34 7.62 -4.75 1.55
N GLU A 35 7.63 -5.87 0.83
CA GLU A 35 7.90 -7.20 1.41
C GLU A 35 9.24 -7.22 2.15
N ARG A 36 10.29 -6.66 1.54
CA ARG A 36 11.60 -6.53 2.20
C ARG A 36 11.52 -5.67 3.47
N LEU A 37 10.75 -4.59 3.45
CA LEU A 37 10.57 -3.71 4.62
C LEU A 37 9.76 -4.41 5.73
N THR A 38 8.79 -5.25 5.36
CA THR A 38 8.01 -6.02 6.34
C THR A 38 8.84 -7.15 6.95
N ASP A 39 9.77 -7.73 6.19
CA ASP A 39 10.77 -8.67 6.69
C ASP A 39 11.73 -8.01 7.69
N GLU A 40 12.20 -6.80 7.40
CA GLU A 40 13.12 -6.03 8.28
C GLU A 40 12.53 -5.76 9.68
N ILE A 41 11.20 -5.72 9.80
CA ILE A 41 10.49 -5.55 11.08
C ILE A 41 9.96 -6.86 11.67
N GLY A 42 10.27 -8.01 11.07
CA GLY A 42 9.85 -9.34 11.54
C GLY A 42 8.36 -9.65 11.33
N ALA A 43 7.69 -8.91 10.44
CA ALA A 43 6.25 -9.01 10.19
C ALA A 43 5.96 -9.30 8.71
N HIS A 44 6.55 -10.38 8.19
CA HIS A 44 6.50 -10.77 6.77
C HIS A 44 5.11 -10.65 6.13
N VAL A 45 5.07 -10.04 4.94
CA VAL A 45 3.89 -10.03 4.06
C VAL A 45 4.36 -10.25 2.62
N ASP A 46 3.84 -11.29 1.99
CA ASP A 46 4.11 -11.65 0.59
C ASP A 46 3.84 -10.49 -0.38
N SER A 47 4.75 -10.26 -1.33
CA SER A 47 4.65 -9.18 -2.32
C SER A 47 3.40 -9.28 -3.20
N GLY A 48 2.93 -10.48 -3.52
CA GLY A 48 1.67 -10.69 -4.23
C GLY A 48 0.47 -10.16 -3.43
N THR A 49 0.47 -10.38 -2.12
CA THR A 49 -0.52 -9.83 -1.19
C THR A 49 -0.46 -8.33 -1.14
N ILE A 50 0.73 -7.74 -1.00
CA ILE A 50 0.91 -6.28 -1.00
C ILE A 50 0.44 -5.68 -2.32
N ALA A 51 0.86 -6.23 -3.47
CA ALA A 51 0.47 -5.74 -4.78
C ALA A 51 -1.06 -5.73 -4.97
N ARG A 52 -1.78 -6.75 -4.47
CA ARG A 52 -3.26 -6.76 -4.47
C ARG A 52 -3.87 -5.64 -3.63
N HIS A 53 -3.21 -5.20 -2.56
CA HIS A 53 -3.63 -4.04 -1.78
C HIS A 53 -3.31 -2.72 -2.48
N LEU A 54 -2.11 -2.59 -3.05
CA LEU A 54 -1.69 -1.38 -3.77
C LEU A 54 -2.62 -1.05 -4.95
N LYS A 55 -3.11 -2.06 -5.66
CA LYS A 55 -4.11 -1.90 -6.74
C LYS A 55 -5.40 -1.18 -6.31
N LYS A 56 -5.69 -1.12 -5.01
CA LYS A 56 -6.90 -0.48 -4.45
C LYS A 56 -6.64 0.96 -4.00
N ILE A 57 -5.40 1.45 -4.06
CA ILE A 57 -5.04 2.81 -3.68
C ILE A 57 -5.79 3.85 -4.53
N PRO A 58 -5.86 3.74 -5.87
CA PRO A 58 -6.58 4.73 -6.69
C PRO A 58 -8.02 4.95 -6.22
N ASP A 59 -8.78 3.85 -6.04
CA ASP A 59 -10.16 3.90 -5.55
C ASP A 59 -10.26 4.53 -4.15
N ALA A 60 -9.29 4.24 -3.27
CA ALA A 60 -9.28 4.79 -1.92
C ALA A 60 -9.01 6.30 -1.90
N LEU A 61 -8.15 6.80 -2.80
CA LEU A 61 -7.88 8.23 -2.98
C LEU A 61 -9.09 8.95 -3.58
N GLU A 62 -9.72 8.37 -4.60
CA GLU A 62 -10.91 8.94 -5.24
C GLU A 62 -12.04 9.11 -4.22
N ALA A 63 -12.27 8.11 -3.37
CA ALA A 63 -13.29 8.15 -2.33
C ALA A 63 -13.09 9.25 -1.27
N ARG A 64 -11.91 9.89 -1.20
CA ARG A 64 -11.55 10.95 -0.22
C ARG A 64 -11.36 12.32 -0.83
N THR A 65 -11.24 12.39 -2.15
CA THR A 65 -11.06 13.66 -2.87
C THR A 65 -12.41 14.27 -3.29
N LYS A 66 -13.51 13.81 -2.66
CA LYS A 66 -14.88 14.34 -2.82
C LYS A 66 -15.26 15.16 -1.60
#